data_AF-A0A2P6WB36-F1
#
_entry.id   AF-A0A2P6WB36-F1
#
_cell.length_a   1.000
_cell.length_b   1.000
_cell.length_c   1.000
_cell.angle_alpha   90.00
_cell.angle_beta   90.00
_cell.angle_gamma   90.00
#
_symmetry.space_group_name_H-M   'P 1'
#
loop_
_entity.id
_entity.type
_entity.pdbx_description
1 polymer ?
#
loop_
_entity_poly.entity_id
_entity_poly.type
_entity_poly.pdbx_seq_one_letter_code
_entity_poly.pdbx_strand_id
1 'polypeptide(L)'
;MKFKLFGRLRDGDDEAPEPDQSQNNMGLNTGRNPGGGGDLDMNMGGSLDRTINNMFSQGYSEQEIKQELSNQYSEQEIESAINNAVAVSAQGENNNNGGGGGPPQPQNSGPSPMTPYKGESGALSPVDEGFENGGEQNKPMDNPDNSNMNMDNGPQGPPPQQTQPSQPAQQGGNPQSNQEIEELIETVVAENLDQVEAEFENVYREVDEIQDMLRNIDERVEELEIRDDEDQQEFIQKVDEMEDHVDQYQSRIGGLEKAFQQVLPSLVENVRDLTELVQEIKQERGIETSKDVSQQDIEGVDVEDW
;
A
#
# COMPACT_ATOMS: atom_id res chain seq x y z
N MET A 1 -8.20 -40.30 -11.58
CA MET A 1 -6.95 -39.78 -10.99
C MET A 1 -7.16 -39.67 -9.49
N LYS A 2 -6.28 -40.26 -8.69
CA LYS A 2 -6.44 -40.42 -7.22
C LYS A 2 -5.41 -39.51 -6.55
N PHE A 3 -5.86 -38.41 -5.96
CA PHE A 3 -4.99 -37.48 -5.23
C PHE A 3 -4.62 -38.09 -3.88
N LYS A 4 -3.31 -38.26 -3.63
CA LYS A 4 -2.76 -38.64 -2.32
C LYS A 4 -2.58 -37.37 -1.51
N LEU A 5 -3.36 -37.24 -0.43
CA LEU A 5 -3.17 -36.26 0.64
C LEU A 5 -1.88 -36.58 1.39
N PHE A 6 -0.98 -35.60 1.51
CA PHE A 6 0.19 -35.68 2.38
C PHE A 6 -0.25 -35.57 3.84
N GLY A 7 -0.37 -36.72 4.51
CA GLY A 7 -0.32 -36.80 5.96
C GLY A 7 1.15 -36.89 6.39
N ARG A 8 1.67 -35.84 7.02
CA ARG A 8 2.89 -35.95 7.84
C ARG A 8 2.46 -36.39 9.23
N LEU A 9 2.59 -37.69 9.48
CA LEU A 9 2.70 -38.26 10.83
C LEU A 9 3.94 -37.63 11.48
N ARG A 10 3.73 -36.92 12.58
CA ARG A 10 4.77 -36.55 13.55
C ARG A 10 4.65 -37.58 14.66
N ASP A 11 5.32 -38.71 14.47
CA ASP A 11 5.55 -39.67 15.55
C ASP A 11 6.63 -39.10 16.47
N GLY A 12 6.31 -39.10 17.76
CA GLY A 12 7.21 -38.68 18.82
C GLY A 12 8.32 -39.70 19.05
N ASP A 13 9.46 -39.17 19.46
CA ASP A 13 10.42 -39.90 20.27
C ASP A 13 10.65 -39.07 21.54
N ASP A 14 10.24 -39.69 22.65
CA ASP A 14 10.57 -39.32 24.02
C ASP A 14 12.09 -39.46 24.22
N GLU A 15 12.81 -38.34 24.35
CA GLU A 15 14.17 -38.35 24.88
C GLU A 15 14.27 -37.36 26.03
N ALA A 16 14.44 -37.91 27.24
CA ALA A 16 14.51 -37.17 28.49
C ALA A 16 15.78 -36.31 28.55
N PRO A 17 15.73 -35.05 29.00
CA PRO A 17 16.92 -34.23 29.16
C PRO A 17 17.66 -34.57 30.46
N GLU A 18 18.92 -34.99 30.34
CA GLU A 18 19.88 -34.96 31.45
C GLU A 18 20.25 -33.50 31.80
N PRO A 19 20.47 -33.17 33.10
CA PRO A 19 20.84 -31.82 33.50
C PRO A 19 22.36 -31.62 33.37
N ASP A 20 22.79 -30.87 32.35
CA ASP A 20 24.18 -30.40 32.27
C ASP A 20 24.38 -29.15 33.14
N GLN A 21 25.14 -29.35 34.21
CA GLN A 21 25.70 -28.29 35.04
C GLN A 21 26.93 -27.72 34.34
N SER A 22 26.77 -26.61 33.63
CA SER A 22 27.90 -25.71 33.38
C SER A 22 27.52 -24.25 33.62
N GLN A 23 27.84 -23.83 34.83
CA GLN A 23 28.23 -22.46 35.13
C GLN A 23 29.29 -22.02 34.13
N ASN A 24 29.10 -20.90 33.44
CA ASN A 24 29.95 -19.72 33.59
C ASN A 24 29.70 -18.67 32.48
N ASN A 25 29.29 -17.49 32.95
CA ASN A 25 29.99 -16.23 32.67
C ASN A 25 29.97 -15.70 31.22
N MET A 26 28.95 -14.91 30.88
CA MET A 26 29.16 -13.75 30.00
C MET A 26 28.50 -12.51 30.57
N GLY A 27 29.36 -11.52 30.80
CA GLY A 27 29.04 -10.28 31.47
C GLY A 27 28.27 -9.31 30.58
N LEU A 28 27.42 -8.57 31.26
CA LEU A 28 26.87 -7.28 30.87
C LEU A 28 27.94 -6.37 30.26
N ASN A 29 27.68 -5.86 29.06
CA ASN A 29 28.27 -4.62 28.57
C ASN A 29 27.15 -3.66 28.12
N THR A 30 26.53 -3.02 29.10
CA THR A 30 25.59 -1.91 28.92
C THR A 30 26.36 -0.60 28.71
N GLY A 31 26.76 -0.34 27.47
CA GLY A 31 27.38 0.91 27.03
C GLY A 31 26.40 1.80 26.28
N ARG A 32 25.74 2.70 27.02
CA ARG A 32 24.95 3.85 26.54
C ARG A 32 25.63 4.62 25.39
N ASN A 33 24.87 4.96 24.36
CA ASN A 33 25.06 6.22 23.61
C ASN A 33 23.69 6.83 23.21
N PRO A 34 23.19 7.86 23.91
CA PRO A 34 22.01 8.61 23.51
C PRO A 34 22.46 9.93 22.86
N GLY A 35 22.29 10.07 21.55
CA GLY A 35 22.70 11.30 20.87
C GLY A 35 22.59 11.22 19.36
N GLY A 36 21.36 11.09 18.86
CA GLY A 36 21.06 11.11 17.43
C GLY A 36 19.63 11.56 17.20
N GLY A 37 19.33 12.82 17.56
CA GLY A 37 18.15 13.52 17.07
C GLY A 37 18.34 13.77 15.58
N GLY A 38 17.96 12.79 14.77
CA GLY A 38 17.70 12.96 13.37
C GLY A 38 16.21 13.18 13.21
N ASP A 39 15.84 14.30 12.60
CA ASP A 39 14.52 14.61 12.09
C ASP A 39 14.01 13.45 11.22
N LEU A 40 13.39 12.46 11.85
CA LEU A 40 12.47 11.54 11.20
C LEU A 40 11.19 12.33 11.01
N ASP A 41 11.23 13.20 10.00
CA ASP A 41 10.06 13.77 9.37
C ASP A 41 9.12 12.60 9.12
N MET A 42 8.00 12.56 9.85
CA MET A 42 7.03 11.49 9.80
C MET A 42 6.38 11.55 8.42
N ASN A 43 7.02 10.91 7.44
CA ASN A 43 6.48 10.63 6.13
C ASN A 43 5.42 9.51 6.25
N MET A 44 4.40 9.75 7.07
CA MET A 44 3.19 8.94 7.20
C MET A 44 2.36 8.91 5.91
N GLY A 45 2.72 9.71 4.88
CA GLY A 45 2.08 9.69 3.57
C GLY A 45 2.35 8.40 2.75
N GLY A 46 3.34 7.60 3.14
CA GLY A 46 3.81 6.49 2.30
C GLY A 46 2.86 5.30 2.14
N SER A 47 1.95 5.03 3.09
CA SER A 47 1.04 3.88 3.00
C SER A 47 -0.13 4.13 2.04
N LEU A 48 -0.68 5.35 2.07
CA LEU A 48 -1.80 5.76 1.23
C LEU A 48 -1.39 5.84 -0.25
N ASP A 49 -0.27 6.51 -0.55
CA ASP A 49 0.27 6.63 -1.91
C ASP A 49 0.53 5.26 -2.55
N ARG A 50 1.09 4.31 -1.77
CA ARG A 50 1.38 2.95 -2.26
C ARG A 50 0.11 2.15 -2.52
N THR A 51 -0.89 2.31 -1.67
CA THR A 51 -2.20 1.65 -1.83
C THR A 51 -2.93 2.16 -3.07
N ILE A 52 -2.96 3.48 -3.27
CA ILE A 52 -3.59 4.11 -4.44
C ILE A 52 -2.89 3.70 -5.74
N ASN A 53 -1.54 3.69 -5.76
CA ASN A 53 -0.79 3.20 -6.92
C ASN A 53 -1.13 1.74 -7.25
N ASN A 54 -1.26 0.87 -6.24
CA ASN A 54 -1.64 -0.53 -6.44
C ASN A 54 -3.07 -0.65 -7.01
N MET A 55 -4.03 0.15 -6.53
CA MET A 55 -5.39 0.15 -7.09
C MET A 55 -5.42 0.65 -8.54
N PHE A 56 -4.64 1.68 -8.89
CA PHE A 56 -4.50 2.11 -10.28
C PHE A 56 -3.90 1.03 -11.17
N SER A 57 -2.86 0.32 -10.71
CA SER A 57 -2.27 -0.82 -11.44
C SER A 57 -3.24 -1.98 -11.62
N GLN A 58 -4.22 -2.15 -10.71
CA GLN A 58 -5.29 -3.14 -10.81
C GLN A 58 -6.46 -2.70 -11.72
N GLY A 59 -6.42 -1.47 -12.25
CA GLY A 59 -7.43 -0.94 -13.18
C GLY A 59 -8.64 -0.27 -12.52
N TYR A 60 -8.57 0.05 -11.22
CA TYR A 60 -9.62 0.82 -10.55
C TYR A 60 -9.66 2.25 -11.05
N SER A 61 -10.86 2.79 -11.21
CA SER A 61 -11.09 4.20 -11.51
C SER A 61 -10.92 5.08 -10.27
N GLU A 62 -10.64 6.38 -10.48
CA GLU A 62 -10.50 7.36 -9.39
C GLU A 62 -11.70 7.36 -8.43
N GLN A 63 -12.91 7.20 -8.96
CA GLN A 63 -14.14 7.19 -8.17
C GLN A 63 -14.25 5.95 -7.28
N GLU A 64 -13.85 4.78 -7.79
CA GLU A 64 -13.84 3.53 -7.03
C GLU A 64 -12.78 3.59 -5.92
N ILE A 65 -11.60 4.16 -6.20
CA ILE A 65 -10.55 4.36 -5.19
C ILE A 65 -11.05 5.27 -4.06
N LYS A 66 -11.70 6.39 -4.39
CA LYS A 66 -12.31 7.29 -3.38
C LYS A 66 -13.34 6.57 -2.54
N GLN A 67 -14.19 5.75 -3.17
CA GLN A 67 -15.23 5.01 -2.46
C GLN A 67 -14.64 3.98 -1.50
N GLU A 68 -13.65 3.20 -1.94
CA GLU A 68 -13.02 2.14 -1.13
C GLU A 68 -12.24 2.73 0.07
N LEU A 69 -11.52 3.84 -0.14
CA LEU A 69 -10.67 4.46 0.86
C LEU A 69 -11.39 5.44 1.80
N SER A 70 -12.62 5.87 1.46
CA SER A 70 -13.41 6.80 2.27
C SER A 70 -13.70 6.31 3.70
N ASN A 71 -13.62 4.99 3.93
CA ASN A 71 -13.81 4.41 5.25
C ASN A 71 -12.60 4.57 6.17
N GLN A 72 -11.41 4.85 5.62
CA GLN A 72 -10.14 4.82 6.35
C GLN A 72 -9.39 6.16 6.32
N TYR A 73 -9.59 6.97 5.28
CA TYR A 73 -8.85 8.21 5.06
C TYR A 73 -9.80 9.38 4.81
N SER A 74 -9.34 10.59 5.09
CA SER A 74 -10.11 11.79 4.75
C SER A 74 -10.09 12.04 3.25
N GLU A 75 -11.15 12.68 2.74
CA GLU A 75 -11.29 12.99 1.30
C GLU A 75 -10.10 13.82 0.78
N GLN A 76 -9.57 14.73 1.61
CA GLN A 76 -8.40 15.55 1.26
C GLN A 76 -7.11 14.74 1.11
N GLU A 77 -6.88 13.76 1.98
CA GLU A 77 -5.70 12.88 1.90
C GLU A 77 -5.77 12.00 0.66
N ILE A 78 -6.95 11.44 0.37
CA ILE A 78 -7.20 10.62 -0.81
C ILE A 78 -6.95 11.45 -2.08
N GLU A 79 -7.49 12.67 -2.17
CA GLU A 79 -7.28 13.54 -3.33
C GLU A 79 -5.83 13.96 -3.51
N SER A 80 -5.12 14.26 -2.42
CA SER A 80 -3.69 14.60 -2.47
C SER A 80 -2.88 13.43 -3.02
N ALA A 81 -3.14 12.21 -2.54
CA ALA A 81 -2.40 11.02 -2.94
C ALA A 81 -2.75 10.55 -4.37
N ILE A 82 -4.01 10.70 -4.80
CA ILE A 82 -4.42 10.48 -6.20
C ILE A 82 -3.69 11.44 -7.14
N ASN A 83 -3.66 12.73 -6.82
CA ASN A 83 -2.96 13.72 -7.65
C ASN A 83 -1.47 13.42 -7.75
N ASN A 84 -0.86 12.95 -6.65
CA ASN A 84 0.54 12.54 -6.63
C ASN A 84 0.78 11.29 -7.48
N ALA A 85 -0.05 10.25 -7.34
CA ALA A 85 0.01 9.03 -8.14
C ALA A 85 -0.13 9.30 -9.65
N VAL A 86 -1.12 10.15 -10.03
CA VAL A 86 -1.32 10.55 -11.43
C VAL A 86 -0.12 11.34 -11.95
N ALA A 87 0.42 12.28 -11.17
CA ALA A 87 1.61 13.04 -11.54
C ALA A 87 2.84 12.13 -11.77
N VAL A 88 3.06 11.14 -10.91
CA VAL A 88 4.15 10.16 -11.03
C VAL A 88 3.96 9.29 -12.28
N SER A 89 2.73 8.81 -12.54
CA SER A 89 2.44 8.01 -13.74
C SER A 89 2.59 8.79 -15.04
N ALA A 90 2.22 10.08 -15.04
CA ALA A 90 2.32 10.95 -16.21
C ALA A 90 3.76 11.38 -16.51
N GLN A 91 4.63 11.41 -15.50
CA GLN A 91 6.07 11.62 -15.68
C GLN A 91 6.82 10.39 -16.21
N GLY A 92 6.12 9.25 -16.37
CA GLY A 92 6.58 8.07 -17.09
C GLY A 92 7.89 7.53 -16.57
N GLU A 93 7.86 6.74 -15.49
CA GLU A 93 8.91 5.78 -15.03
C GLU A 93 10.40 6.17 -15.19
N ASN A 94 10.75 7.46 -15.31
CA ASN A 94 12.12 7.89 -15.50
C ASN A 94 12.76 8.37 -14.18
N ASN A 95 12.18 7.98 -13.05
CA ASN A 95 12.67 8.36 -11.72
C ASN A 95 13.06 7.14 -10.90
N ASN A 96 14.08 6.44 -11.41
CA ASN A 96 14.95 5.62 -10.60
C ASN A 96 15.86 6.57 -9.80
N ASN A 97 15.36 7.12 -8.69
CA ASN A 97 16.15 7.94 -7.78
C ASN A 97 16.65 7.09 -6.61
N GLY A 98 17.79 6.45 -6.83
CA GLY A 98 18.74 6.14 -5.77
C GLY A 98 19.36 7.44 -5.24
N GLY A 99 19.19 7.70 -3.96
CA GLY A 99 19.88 8.77 -3.27
C GLY A 99 21.38 8.45 -3.13
N GLY A 100 22.23 9.31 -3.69
CA GLY A 100 23.68 9.27 -3.50
C GLY A 100 24.30 10.58 -3.98
N GLY A 101 24.81 11.37 -3.04
CA GLY A 101 25.27 12.75 -3.27
C GLY A 101 26.45 12.89 -4.23
N GLY A 102 26.42 13.95 -5.04
CA GLY A 102 27.50 14.42 -5.90
C GLY A 102 27.37 15.91 -6.23
N PRO A 103 28.48 16.63 -6.49
CA PRO A 103 28.59 18.09 -6.39
C PRO A 103 27.95 18.87 -7.55
N PRO A 104 27.67 20.18 -7.38
CA PRO A 104 26.85 20.94 -8.32
C PRO A 104 27.60 21.28 -9.60
N GLN A 105 26.94 21.12 -10.74
CA GLN A 105 27.36 21.69 -12.03
C GLN A 105 26.33 22.68 -12.59
N PRO A 106 26.77 23.64 -13.42
CA PRO A 106 26.12 24.93 -13.54
C PRO A 106 24.97 24.97 -14.56
N GLN A 107 24.09 25.93 -14.26
CA GLN A 107 22.91 26.40 -14.98
C GLN A 107 23.02 26.32 -16.51
N ASN A 108 22.07 25.60 -17.12
CA ASN A 108 21.65 25.85 -18.49
C ASN A 108 20.15 26.14 -18.51
N SER A 109 19.83 27.35 -18.96
CA SER A 109 18.52 27.99 -18.96
C SER A 109 17.60 27.44 -20.04
N GLY A 110 16.46 26.88 -19.62
CA GLY A 110 15.30 26.58 -20.46
C GLY A 110 14.02 27.17 -19.84
N PRO A 111 13.07 27.65 -20.66
CA PRO A 111 11.98 28.55 -20.22
C PRO A 111 10.95 27.84 -19.33
N SER A 112 10.72 28.42 -18.16
CA SER A 112 9.73 27.96 -17.17
C SER A 112 8.28 27.99 -17.70
N PRO A 113 7.43 27.04 -17.29
CA PRO A 113 5.99 27.13 -17.50
C PRO A 113 5.35 28.21 -16.62
N MET A 114 4.37 28.92 -17.19
CA MET A 114 3.54 29.92 -16.52
C MET A 114 2.83 29.34 -15.30
N THR A 115 3.08 29.91 -14.12
CA THR A 115 2.22 29.74 -12.95
C THR A 115 0.92 30.52 -13.14
N PRO A 116 -0.25 30.00 -12.69
CA PRO A 116 -1.49 30.74 -12.75
C PRO A 116 -1.50 31.90 -11.75
N TYR A 117 -2.12 32.98 -12.21
CA TYR A 117 -2.22 34.30 -11.63
C TYR A 117 -2.87 34.29 -10.24
N LYS A 118 -2.13 34.70 -9.20
CA LYS A 118 -2.68 35.07 -7.89
C LYS A 118 -3.02 36.56 -7.90
N GLY A 119 -4.30 36.88 -8.05
CA GLY A 119 -4.83 38.23 -7.92
C GLY A 119 -5.68 38.36 -6.66
N GLU A 120 -5.16 39.06 -5.65
CA GLU A 120 -5.95 39.54 -4.51
C GLU A 120 -6.46 40.97 -4.77
N SER A 121 -7.61 41.26 -4.17
CA SER A 121 -8.21 42.56 -3.86
C SER A 121 -8.97 43.33 -4.97
N GLY A 122 -10.29 43.13 -4.96
CA GLY A 122 -11.22 44.18 -4.52
C GLY A 122 -11.84 45.08 -5.58
N ALA A 123 -13.12 44.84 -5.91
CA ALA A 123 -14.13 45.87 -6.09
C ALA A 123 -15.55 45.26 -6.14
N LEU A 124 -16.43 45.90 -5.37
CA LEU A 124 -17.90 45.78 -5.33
C LEU A 124 -18.51 45.82 -6.76
N SER A 125 -19.58 45.11 -7.09
CA SER A 125 -20.96 45.37 -6.69
C SER A 125 -21.96 44.42 -7.40
N PRO A 126 -23.27 44.44 -7.04
CA PRO A 126 -24.21 43.32 -7.10
C PRO A 126 -25.15 43.34 -8.35
N VAL A 127 -26.22 42.52 -8.32
CA VAL A 127 -27.30 42.30 -9.32
C VAL A 127 -26.93 41.08 -10.20
N ASP A 128 -27.75 40.05 -10.42
CA ASP A 128 -29.19 40.03 -10.72
C ASP A 128 -29.78 38.61 -10.60
N GLU A 129 -31.10 38.57 -10.62
CA GLU A 129 -32.03 37.45 -10.54
C GLU A 129 -31.85 36.34 -11.60
N GLY A 130 -32.42 35.17 -11.28
CA GLY A 130 -32.25 33.93 -12.01
C GLY A 130 -32.86 33.84 -13.41
N PHE A 131 -32.40 32.80 -14.10
CA PHE A 131 -32.98 32.15 -15.28
C PHE A 131 -32.60 30.67 -15.13
N GLU A 132 -33.54 29.76 -14.84
CA GLU A 132 -34.32 29.00 -15.81
C GLU A 132 -33.50 28.35 -16.94
N ASN A 133 -33.46 27.01 -16.88
CA ASN A 133 -33.98 26.11 -17.92
C ASN A 133 -33.35 26.15 -19.33
N GLY A 134 -32.71 25.02 -19.69
CA GLY A 134 -32.71 24.50 -21.07
C GLY A 134 -31.39 24.61 -21.83
N GLY A 135 -31.00 23.51 -22.47
CA GLY A 135 -29.93 23.45 -23.47
C GLY A 135 -29.05 22.21 -23.28
N GLU A 136 -29.45 21.05 -23.76
CA GLU A 136 -29.14 20.55 -25.11
C GLU A 136 -27.66 20.24 -25.36
N GLN A 137 -27.44 18.96 -25.68
CA GLN A 137 -26.50 18.45 -26.66
C GLN A 137 -25.04 18.92 -26.57
N ASN A 138 -24.18 18.00 -26.11
CA ASN A 138 -22.93 17.80 -26.82
C ASN A 138 -22.67 16.31 -27.08
N LYS A 139 -22.23 16.08 -28.30
CA LYS A 139 -22.12 14.81 -29.01
C LYS A 139 -20.97 13.94 -28.48
N PRO A 140 -21.02 12.61 -28.67
CA PRO A 140 -19.85 11.76 -28.51
C PRO A 140 -18.82 12.12 -29.60
N MET A 141 -17.60 12.43 -29.18
CA MET A 141 -16.44 12.51 -30.06
C MET A 141 -15.96 11.07 -30.30
N ASP A 142 -16.40 10.50 -31.42
CA ASP A 142 -15.57 9.54 -32.15
C ASP A 142 -14.23 10.22 -32.44
N ASN A 143 -13.13 9.61 -32.01
CA ASN A 143 -11.90 9.73 -32.77
C ASN A 143 -11.18 8.39 -32.87
N PRO A 144 -10.71 8.02 -34.07
CA PRO A 144 -10.10 6.75 -34.37
C PRO A 144 -8.56 6.85 -34.34
N ASP A 145 -7.91 5.84 -33.77
CA ASP A 145 -6.59 5.35 -34.20
C ASP A 145 -6.32 4.09 -33.34
N ASN A 146 -6.20 2.89 -33.93
CA ASN A 146 -4.92 2.37 -34.46
C ASN A 146 -3.98 2.08 -33.27
N SER A 147 -3.68 0.84 -32.91
CA SER A 147 -3.17 -0.21 -33.78
C SER A 147 -3.28 -1.59 -33.12
N ASN A 148 -3.61 -2.60 -33.95
CA ASN A 148 -2.82 -3.82 -34.09
C ASN A 148 -2.70 -4.80 -32.90
N MET A 149 -3.41 -5.92 -32.98
CA MET A 149 -2.84 -7.25 -33.30
C MET A 149 -3.90 -8.31 -33.01
N ASN A 150 -4.53 -8.86 -34.05
CA ASN A 150 -5.23 -10.13 -33.91
C ASN A 150 -4.89 -11.03 -35.10
N MET A 151 -4.02 -11.99 -34.81
CA MET A 151 -3.83 -13.20 -35.60
C MET A 151 -5.07 -14.08 -35.44
N ASP A 152 -5.81 -14.35 -36.51
CA ASP A 152 -6.58 -15.60 -36.57
C ASP A 152 -6.80 -16.05 -38.02
N ASN A 153 -5.95 -16.99 -38.42
CA ASN A 153 -6.33 -18.28 -39.02
C ASN A 153 -7.31 -18.29 -40.21
N GLY A 154 -6.73 -18.33 -41.42
CA GLY A 154 -7.44 -18.66 -42.67
C GLY A 154 -6.89 -19.96 -43.30
N PRO A 155 -7.75 -20.86 -43.81
CA PRO A 155 -7.34 -22.17 -44.32
C PRO A 155 -6.68 -22.10 -45.71
N GLN A 156 -5.63 -22.92 -45.83
CA GLN A 156 -4.95 -23.44 -47.02
C GLN A 156 -5.67 -23.25 -48.37
N GLY A 157 -5.10 -22.39 -49.22
CA GLY A 157 -5.33 -22.39 -50.66
C GLY A 157 -4.15 -23.04 -51.41
N PRO A 158 -4.38 -23.81 -52.48
CA PRO A 158 -3.32 -24.49 -53.24
C PRO A 158 -2.40 -23.51 -53.99
N PRO A 159 -1.10 -23.85 -54.16
CA PRO A 159 -0.11 -22.93 -54.68
C PRO A 159 -0.32 -22.62 -56.17
N PRO A 160 -0.17 -21.36 -56.61
CA PRO A 160 -0.14 -21.02 -58.01
C PRO A 160 1.16 -21.53 -58.64
N GLN A 161 1.02 -22.33 -59.71
CA GLN A 161 2.11 -22.71 -60.59
C GLN A 161 2.68 -21.46 -61.26
N GLN A 162 3.83 -20.98 -60.76
CA GLN A 162 4.64 -20.00 -61.47
C GLN A 162 5.40 -20.68 -62.60
N THR A 163 5.12 -20.20 -63.80
CA THR A 163 5.85 -20.45 -65.04
C THR A 163 7.35 -20.19 -64.85
N GLN A 164 8.10 -21.25 -65.08
CA GLN A 164 9.55 -21.34 -65.17
C GLN A 164 10.09 -20.36 -66.23
N PRO A 165 10.92 -19.36 -65.86
CA PRO A 165 11.74 -18.64 -66.82
C PRO A 165 12.93 -19.52 -67.20
N SER A 166 13.07 -19.72 -68.50
CA SER A 166 14.15 -20.44 -69.16
C SER A 166 15.52 -19.98 -68.68
N GLN A 167 16.34 -20.92 -68.22
CA GLN A 167 17.77 -20.73 -67.97
C GLN A 167 18.48 -20.28 -69.26
N PRO A 168 19.18 -19.13 -69.28
CA PRO A 168 20.18 -18.88 -70.29
C PRO A 168 21.40 -19.78 -70.02
N ALA A 169 21.83 -20.43 -71.10
CA ALA A 169 22.94 -21.36 -71.13
C ALA A 169 24.24 -20.75 -70.59
N GLN A 170 24.93 -21.56 -69.79
CA GLN A 170 26.33 -21.39 -69.38
C GLN A 170 27.20 -21.00 -70.58
N GLN A 171 27.69 -19.77 -70.58
CA GLN A 171 28.72 -19.32 -71.50
C GLN A 171 30.00 -19.09 -70.71
N GLY A 172 31.00 -19.92 -71.01
CA GLY A 172 32.44 -19.70 -70.80
C GLY A 172 32.86 -18.92 -69.56
N GLY A 173 33.14 -19.66 -68.48
CA GLY A 173 33.78 -19.13 -67.28
C GLY A 173 35.10 -18.45 -67.61
N ASN A 174 35.15 -17.15 -67.34
CA ASN A 174 36.37 -16.38 -67.32
C ASN A 174 36.92 -16.50 -65.88
N PRO A 175 38.03 -17.22 -65.61
CA PRO A 175 38.51 -17.47 -64.26
C PRO A 175 38.92 -16.19 -63.50
N GLN A 176 39.03 -15.05 -64.19
CA GLN A 176 39.33 -13.76 -63.58
C GLN A 176 38.18 -13.15 -62.76
N SER A 177 36.91 -13.50 -63.03
CA SER A 177 35.79 -12.95 -62.25
C SER A 177 35.59 -13.64 -60.89
N ASN A 178 36.16 -14.83 -60.69
CA ASN A 178 36.02 -15.54 -59.42
C ASN A 178 36.89 -14.95 -58.31
N GLN A 179 38.08 -14.41 -58.63
CA GLN A 179 38.93 -13.77 -57.62
C GLN A 179 38.30 -12.49 -57.06
N GLU A 180 37.70 -11.66 -57.91
CA GLU A 180 37.02 -10.44 -57.47
C GLU A 180 35.79 -10.76 -56.60
N ILE A 181 35.10 -11.87 -56.89
CA ILE A 181 33.96 -12.34 -56.08
C ILE A 181 34.45 -12.94 -54.75
N GLU A 182 35.57 -13.67 -54.75
CA GLU A 182 36.17 -14.22 -53.52
C GLU A 182 36.64 -13.11 -52.57
N GLU A 183 37.33 -12.08 -53.09
CA GLU A 183 37.74 -10.93 -52.27
C GLU A 183 36.54 -10.15 -51.70
N LEU A 184 35.46 -10.00 -52.46
CA LEU A 184 34.23 -9.38 -51.98
C LEU A 184 33.57 -10.23 -50.89
N ILE A 185 33.52 -11.55 -51.07
CA ILE A 185 32.96 -12.46 -50.06
C ILE A 185 33.81 -12.41 -48.79
N GLU A 186 35.14 -12.45 -48.88
CA GLU A 186 36.02 -12.34 -47.71
C GLU A 186 35.84 -11.02 -46.97
N THR A 187 35.71 -9.90 -47.70
CA THR A 187 35.46 -8.58 -47.11
C THR A 187 34.12 -8.54 -46.38
N VAL A 188 33.05 -9.05 -47.00
CA VAL A 188 31.72 -9.08 -46.39
C VAL A 188 31.68 -10.02 -45.19
N VAL A 189 32.37 -11.16 -45.25
CA VAL A 189 32.45 -12.10 -44.12
C VAL A 189 33.23 -11.48 -42.96
N ALA A 190 34.35 -10.78 -43.23
CA ALA A 190 35.11 -10.08 -42.21
C ALA A 190 34.28 -8.98 -41.54
N GLU A 191 33.59 -8.14 -42.33
CA GLU A 191 32.72 -7.07 -41.79
C GLU A 191 31.58 -7.64 -40.92
N ASN A 192 30.95 -8.74 -41.35
CA ASN A 192 29.90 -9.38 -40.54
C ASN A 192 30.47 -10.01 -39.27
N LEU A 193 31.68 -10.58 -39.30
CA LEU A 193 32.32 -11.14 -38.11
C LEU A 193 32.66 -10.04 -37.10
N ASP A 194 33.19 -8.90 -37.56
CA ASP A 194 33.49 -7.74 -36.72
C ASP A 194 32.19 -7.19 -36.09
N GLN A 195 31.10 -7.12 -36.85
CA GLN A 195 29.79 -6.71 -36.33
C GLN A 195 29.27 -7.69 -35.27
N VAL A 196 29.36 -9.00 -35.53
CA VAL A 196 28.92 -10.03 -34.58
C VAL A 196 29.75 -9.99 -33.31
N GLU A 197 31.06 -9.78 -33.40
CA GLU A 197 31.94 -9.64 -32.23
C GLU A 197 31.55 -8.42 -31.39
N ALA A 198 31.26 -7.28 -32.03
CA ALA A 198 30.80 -6.08 -31.33
C ALA A 198 29.45 -6.29 -30.61
N GLU A 199 28.50 -7.00 -31.23
CA GLU A 199 27.23 -7.37 -30.60
C GLU A 199 27.44 -8.31 -29.41
N PHE A 200 28.35 -9.29 -29.51
CA PHE A 200 28.69 -10.17 -28.39
C PHE A 200 29.31 -9.41 -27.22
N GLU A 201 30.22 -8.48 -27.49
CA GLU A 201 30.77 -7.61 -26.44
C GLU A 201 29.69 -6.79 -25.74
N ASN A 202 28.71 -6.28 -26.48
CA ASN A 202 27.59 -5.56 -25.89
C ASN A 202 26.74 -6.48 -25.00
N VAL A 203 26.41 -7.67 -25.47
CA VAL A 203 25.67 -8.68 -24.68
C VAL A 203 26.42 -9.05 -23.40
N TYR A 204 27.75 -9.20 -23.43
CA TYR A 204 28.50 -9.49 -22.21
C TYR A 204 28.43 -8.37 -21.18
N ARG A 205 28.48 -7.10 -21.62
CA ARG A 205 28.33 -5.95 -20.72
C ARG A 205 26.93 -5.91 -20.11
N GLU A 206 25.89 -6.12 -20.91
CA GLU A 206 24.51 -6.19 -20.42
C GLU A 206 24.32 -7.35 -19.42
N VAL A 207 24.93 -8.50 -19.66
CA VAL A 207 24.89 -9.65 -18.73
C VAL A 207 25.59 -9.31 -17.41
N ASP A 208 26.72 -8.61 -17.45
CA ASP A 208 27.42 -8.18 -16.23
C ASP A 208 26.59 -7.16 -15.43
N GLU A 209 25.95 -6.19 -16.11
CA GLU A 209 25.03 -5.24 -15.47
C GLU A 209 23.82 -5.94 -14.83
N ILE A 210 23.25 -6.95 -15.50
CA ILE A 210 22.16 -7.76 -14.94
C ILE A 210 22.63 -8.55 -13.71
N GLN A 211 23.84 -9.11 -13.72
CA GLN A 211 24.39 -9.83 -12.56
C GLN A 211 24.57 -8.90 -11.36
N ASP A 212 25.06 -7.68 -11.58
CA ASP A 212 25.22 -6.71 -10.51
C ASP A 212 23.87 -6.22 -9.97
N MET A 213 22.88 -6.04 -10.85
CA MET A 213 21.50 -5.75 -10.44
C MET A 213 20.90 -6.90 -9.62
N LEU A 214 21.14 -8.15 -10.02
CA LEU A 214 20.63 -9.33 -9.31
C LEU A 214 21.24 -9.42 -7.91
N ARG A 215 22.54 -9.17 -7.76
CA ARG A 215 23.20 -9.11 -6.44
C ARG A 215 22.62 -8.01 -5.56
N ASN A 216 22.36 -6.83 -6.11
CA ASN A 216 21.74 -5.75 -5.37
C ASN A 216 20.31 -6.10 -4.90
N ILE A 217 19.55 -6.81 -5.73
CA ILE A 217 18.21 -7.30 -5.35
C ILE A 217 18.32 -8.33 -4.23
N ASP A 218 19.25 -9.28 -4.33
CA ASP A 218 19.45 -10.30 -3.29
C ASP A 218 19.83 -9.65 -1.93
N GLU A 219 20.74 -8.67 -1.93
CA GLU A 219 21.11 -7.92 -0.72
C GLU A 219 19.90 -7.18 -0.12
N ARG A 220 19.07 -6.56 -0.95
CA ARG A 220 17.85 -5.86 -0.50
C ARG A 220 16.78 -6.82 0.02
N VAL A 221 16.69 -8.02 -0.54
CA VAL A 221 15.77 -9.06 -0.06
C VAL A 221 16.23 -9.58 1.31
N GLU A 222 17.52 -9.80 1.49
CA GLU A 222 18.08 -10.21 2.79
C GLU A 222 17.87 -9.12 3.87
N GLU A 223 18.08 -7.84 3.53
CA GLU A 223 17.79 -6.73 4.45
C GLU A 223 16.30 -6.66 4.81
N LEU A 224 15.41 -6.91 3.85
CA LEU A 224 13.96 -6.94 4.09
C LEU A 224 13.56 -8.12 4.98
N GLU A 225 14.17 -9.29 4.82
CA GLU A 225 13.92 -10.47 5.65
C GLU A 225 14.34 -10.21 7.10
N ILE A 226 15.54 -9.63 7.31
CA ILE A 226 16.01 -9.24 8.65
C ILE A 226 15.06 -8.23 9.30
N ARG A 227 14.61 -7.22 8.54
CA ARG A 227 13.69 -6.22 9.08
C ARG A 227 12.32 -6.81 9.42
N ASP A 228 11.81 -7.74 8.60
CA ASP A 228 10.55 -8.42 8.88
C ASP A 228 10.63 -9.26 10.15
N ASP A 229 11.73 -9.97 10.38
CA ASP A 229 11.97 -10.72 11.61
C ASP A 229 12.03 -9.79 12.85
N GLU A 230 12.71 -8.63 12.74
CA GLU A 230 12.76 -7.61 13.79
C GLU A 230 11.37 -7.02 14.09
N ASP A 231 10.62 -6.66 13.05
CA ASP A 231 9.25 -6.13 13.17
C ASP A 231 8.30 -7.15 13.81
N GLN A 232 8.41 -8.43 13.43
CA GLN A 232 7.65 -9.53 14.05
C GLN A 232 8.00 -9.71 15.53
N GLN A 233 9.28 -9.61 15.89
CA GLN A 233 9.71 -9.71 17.27
C GLN A 233 9.20 -8.54 18.12
N GLU A 234 9.27 -7.30 17.61
CA GLU A 234 8.71 -6.13 18.28
C GLU A 234 7.19 -6.25 18.44
N PHE A 235 6.50 -6.78 17.43
CA PHE A 235 5.07 -7.02 17.49
C PHE A 235 4.70 -8.02 18.59
N ILE A 236 5.41 -9.17 18.68
CA ILE A 236 5.20 -10.16 19.74
C ILE A 236 5.41 -9.52 21.12
N GLN A 237 6.49 -8.75 21.28
CA GLN A 237 6.76 -8.05 22.54
C GLN A 237 5.63 -7.09 22.93
N LYS A 238 5.10 -6.30 21.98
CA LYS A 238 3.97 -5.40 22.25
C LYS A 238 2.68 -6.14 22.59
N VAL A 239 2.46 -7.31 21.99
CA VAL A 239 1.31 -8.15 22.31
C VAL A 239 1.43 -8.70 23.74
N ASP A 240 2.62 -9.17 24.13
CA ASP A 240 2.89 -9.64 25.50
C ASP A 240 2.69 -8.49 26.52
N GLU A 241 3.21 -7.29 26.24
CA GLU A 241 3.00 -6.10 27.09
C GLU A 241 1.50 -5.73 27.19
N MET A 242 0.73 -5.92 26.12
CA MET A 242 -0.71 -5.69 26.13
C MET A 242 -1.45 -6.74 26.97
N GLU A 243 -1.04 -8.01 26.91
CA GLU A 243 -1.57 -9.09 27.75
C GLU A 243 -1.36 -8.76 29.25
N ASP A 244 -0.16 -8.34 29.62
CA ASP A 244 0.16 -7.91 30.99
C ASP A 244 -0.73 -6.74 31.46
N HIS A 245 -0.98 -5.76 30.59
CA HIS A 245 -1.89 -4.65 30.88
C HIS A 245 -3.33 -5.12 31.05
N VAL A 246 -3.81 -6.03 30.21
CA VAL A 246 -5.16 -6.62 30.30
C VAL A 246 -5.32 -7.36 31.62
N ASP A 247 -4.35 -8.17 32.02
CA ASP A 247 -4.33 -8.87 33.30
C ASP A 247 -4.34 -7.90 34.49
N GLN A 248 -3.56 -6.81 34.40
CA GLN A 248 -3.58 -5.76 35.42
C GLN A 248 -4.95 -5.08 35.51
N TYR A 249 -5.60 -4.80 34.38
CA TYR A 249 -6.94 -4.21 34.37
C TYR A 249 -7.97 -5.18 34.92
N GLN A 250 -7.92 -6.46 34.58
CA GLN A 250 -8.81 -7.49 35.13
C GLN A 250 -8.68 -7.57 36.64
N SER A 251 -7.45 -7.55 37.18
CA SER A 251 -7.23 -7.53 38.62
C SER A 251 -7.79 -6.27 39.29
N ARG A 252 -7.65 -5.09 38.67
CA ARG A 252 -8.19 -3.82 39.20
C ARG A 252 -9.71 -3.79 39.16
N ILE A 253 -10.31 -4.21 38.04
CA ILE A 253 -11.76 -4.31 37.86
C ILE A 253 -12.34 -5.29 38.88
N GLY A 254 -11.72 -6.45 39.08
CA GLY A 254 -12.16 -7.40 40.11
C GLY A 254 -12.04 -6.84 41.54
N GLY A 255 -11.02 -6.01 41.81
CA GLY A 255 -10.90 -5.28 43.08
C GLY A 255 -12.01 -4.25 43.28
N LEU A 256 -12.33 -3.47 42.25
CA LEU A 256 -13.43 -2.51 42.25
C LEU A 256 -14.78 -3.20 42.41
N GLU A 257 -15.01 -4.30 41.71
CA GLU A 257 -16.25 -5.09 41.82
C GLU A 257 -16.45 -5.56 43.27
N LYS A 258 -15.41 -6.09 43.91
CA LYS A 258 -15.47 -6.49 45.33
C LYS A 258 -15.76 -5.30 46.25
N ALA A 259 -15.15 -4.15 46.01
CA ALA A 259 -15.42 -2.94 46.77
C ALA A 259 -16.88 -2.48 46.59
N PHE A 260 -17.41 -2.50 45.36
CA PHE A 260 -18.82 -2.20 45.08
C PHE A 260 -19.74 -3.20 45.79
N GLN A 261 -19.47 -4.50 45.71
CA GLN A 261 -20.23 -5.54 46.42
C GLN A 261 -20.27 -5.32 47.94
N GLN A 262 -19.20 -4.77 48.53
CA GLN A 262 -19.15 -4.43 49.95
C GLN A 262 -19.89 -3.14 50.30
N VAL A 263 -19.85 -2.13 49.43
CA VAL A 263 -20.47 -0.81 49.68
C VAL A 263 -21.97 -0.84 49.42
N LEU A 264 -22.44 -1.62 48.45
CA LEU A 264 -23.86 -1.66 48.07
C LEU A 264 -24.81 -2.00 49.23
N PRO A 265 -24.55 -3.03 50.08
CA PRO A 265 -25.41 -3.32 51.23
C PRO A 265 -25.50 -2.14 52.21
N SER A 266 -24.37 -1.51 52.55
CA SER A 266 -24.33 -0.35 53.44
C SER A 266 -25.07 0.85 52.83
N LEU A 267 -24.95 1.08 51.52
CA LEU A 267 -25.69 2.14 50.85
C LEU A 267 -27.20 1.89 50.89
N VAL A 268 -27.64 0.65 50.65
CA VAL A 268 -29.06 0.26 50.71
C VAL A 268 -29.61 0.41 52.13
N GLU A 269 -28.85 0.02 53.16
CA GLU A 269 -29.22 0.22 54.57
C GLU A 269 -29.34 1.72 54.89
N ASN A 270 -28.35 2.54 54.53
CA ASN A 270 -28.40 3.99 54.78
C ASN A 270 -29.59 4.67 54.08
N VAL A 271 -29.94 4.25 52.86
CA VAL A 271 -31.12 4.79 52.15
C VAL A 271 -32.42 4.34 52.81
N ARG A 272 -32.50 3.11 53.32
CA ARG A 272 -33.65 2.63 54.12
C ARG A 272 -33.78 3.43 55.42
N ASP A 273 -32.70 3.59 56.17
CA ASP A 273 -32.67 4.35 57.43
C ASP A 273 -33.09 5.81 57.20
N LEU A 274 -32.60 6.45 56.13
CA LEU A 274 -32.99 7.80 55.77
C LEU A 274 -34.48 7.87 55.39
N THR A 275 -34.99 6.85 54.69
CA THR A 275 -36.42 6.77 54.33
C THR A 275 -37.29 6.61 55.57
N GLU A 276 -36.89 5.76 56.52
CA GLU A 276 -37.57 5.57 57.81
C GLU A 276 -37.55 6.87 58.64
N LEU A 277 -36.40 7.53 58.74
CA LEU A 277 -36.24 8.82 59.43
C LEU A 277 -37.14 9.90 58.82
N VAL A 278 -37.19 9.99 57.49
CA VAL A 278 -38.05 10.96 56.81
C VAL A 278 -39.53 10.64 57.06
N GLN A 279 -39.93 9.37 57.10
CA GLN A 279 -41.29 8.96 57.44
C GLN A 279 -41.64 9.29 58.90
N GLU A 280 -40.73 9.03 59.84
CA GLU A 280 -40.89 9.35 61.27
C GLU A 280 -41.05 10.87 61.46
N ILE A 281 -40.19 11.69 60.84
CA ILE A 281 -40.28 13.16 60.91
C ILE A 281 -41.60 13.67 60.31
N LYS A 282 -42.06 13.08 59.21
CA LYS A 282 -43.37 13.44 58.61
C LYS A 282 -44.52 13.13 59.57
N GLN A 283 -44.47 11.96 60.22
CA GLN A 283 -45.48 11.54 61.20
C GLN A 283 -45.47 12.43 62.46
N GLU A 284 -44.30 12.73 63.01
CA GLU A 284 -44.16 13.58 64.21
C GLU A 284 -44.63 15.02 63.95
N ARG A 285 -44.37 15.55 62.75
CA ARG A 285 -44.81 16.90 62.37
C ARG A 285 -46.29 17.01 62.03
N GLY A 286 -47.07 15.92 62.13
CA GLY A 286 -48.49 15.92 61.80
C GLY A 286 -48.77 16.22 60.33
N ILE A 287 -47.79 16.02 59.45
CA ILE A 287 -48.01 16.03 58.01
C ILE A 287 -48.58 14.64 57.71
N GLU A 288 -49.90 14.50 57.84
CA GLU A 288 -50.61 13.31 57.37
C GLU A 288 -50.42 13.22 55.85
N THR A 289 -49.34 12.57 55.42
CA THR A 289 -49.24 12.10 54.04
C THR A 289 -50.23 10.96 53.94
N SER A 290 -51.45 11.26 53.51
CA SER A 290 -52.44 10.27 53.10
C SER A 290 -51.75 9.23 52.23
N LYS A 291 -51.67 8.00 52.74
CA LYS A 291 -51.00 6.87 52.09
C LYS A 291 -51.70 6.44 50.79
N ASP A 292 -52.87 7.02 50.52
CA ASP A 292 -53.51 7.06 49.21
C ASP A 292 -52.86 8.13 48.34
N VAL A 293 -51.68 7.82 47.79
CA VAL A 293 -51.35 8.36 46.47
C VAL A 293 -52.16 7.51 45.50
N SER A 294 -53.31 8.03 45.10
CA SER A 294 -54.12 7.44 44.03
C SER A 294 -53.22 7.19 42.82
N GLN A 295 -53.22 5.96 42.28
CA GLN A 295 -52.47 5.58 41.07
C GLN A 295 -52.66 6.55 39.89
N GLN A 296 -53.76 7.31 39.91
CA GLN A 296 -54.10 8.35 38.95
C GLN A 296 -53.10 9.52 38.85
N ASP A 297 -52.31 9.82 39.89
CA ASP A 297 -51.37 10.94 39.86
C ASP A 297 -49.99 10.56 39.25
N ILE A 298 -49.72 9.27 39.01
CA ILE A 298 -48.42 8.80 38.48
C ILE A 298 -48.45 8.63 36.95
N GLU A 299 -49.63 8.48 36.34
CA GLU A 299 -49.77 8.29 34.88
C GLU A 299 -49.49 9.56 34.04
N GLY A 300 -49.27 10.71 34.67
CA GLY A 300 -49.01 11.98 33.97
C GLY A 300 -47.52 12.37 33.81
N VAL A 301 -46.59 11.56 34.33
CA VAL A 301 -45.15 11.82 34.16
C VAL A 301 -44.69 11.09 32.92
N ASP A 302 -44.64 11.83 31.81
CA ASP A 302 -44.15 11.35 30.52
C ASP A 302 -42.63 11.12 30.63
N VAL A 303 -42.23 9.84 30.63
CA VAL A 303 -40.83 9.42 30.78
C VAL A 303 -40.10 9.46 29.42
N GLU A 304 -40.79 9.80 28.33
CA GLU A 304 -40.24 9.79 26.98
C GLU A 304 -39.42 11.04 26.62
N ASP A 305 -39.40 12.07 27.48
CA ASP A 305 -38.71 13.35 27.23
C ASP A 305 -37.35 13.47 27.97
N TRP A 306 -36.78 12.35 28.44
CA TRP A 306 -35.48 12.27 29.14
C TRP A 306 -34.48 11.34 28.47
#